data_AF-A0A414X357-F1
#
_entry.id   AF-A0A414X357-F1
#
_cell.length_a   1.000
_cell.length_b   1.000
_cell.length_c   1.000
_cell.angle_alpha   90.00
_cell.angle_beta   90.00
_cell.angle_gamma   90.00
#
_symmetry.space_group_name_H-M   'P 1'
#
loop_
_entity.id
_entity.type
_entity.pdbx_description
1 polymer ?
#
loop_
_entity_poly.entity_id
_entity_poly.type
_entity_poly.pdbx_seq_one_letter_code
_entity_poly.pdbx_strand_id
1 'polypeptide(L)'
;MKETCSYVLFNYDSINNETLIFPTIKGNAVETSELPFWNKYDQYLAKDSYANLIATVTLIITLITFIIQTHYSNRSQKKTVKENWYLTVIVQPNLINIDNFYKEISDKLQNEIEKLKRSNSRNIILEKAKSNRKLQNIKNTFFIYFVTLIQSYNSSLANEVDAILNKLQDNSVTWIDQYNNISIDNCKRKIYENKSQLMGILYQDISQNKKNIQT
;
A
#
# COMPACT_ATOMS: atom_id res chain seq x y z
N MET A 1 61.75 77.19 11.11
CA MET A 1 62.18 76.05 11.96
C MET A 1 61.00 75.66 12.83
N LYS A 2 60.40 74.49 12.60
CA LYS A 2 59.41 73.88 13.52
C LYS A 2 59.98 72.54 13.93
N GLU A 3 60.19 72.37 15.22
CA GLU A 3 60.73 71.16 15.84
C GLU A 3 59.70 70.03 15.77
N THR A 4 60.17 68.84 15.38
CA THR A 4 59.41 67.58 15.39
C THR A 4 59.63 66.89 16.73
N CYS A 5 58.59 66.79 17.57
CA CYS A 5 58.59 65.86 18.70
C CYS A 5 58.23 64.45 18.19
N SER A 6 59.10 63.49 18.44
CA SER A 6 58.81 62.06 18.28
C SER A 6 58.47 61.48 19.64
N TYR A 7 57.29 60.89 19.78
CA TYR A 7 56.94 60.09 20.94
C TYR A 7 57.00 58.61 20.57
N VAL A 8 57.69 57.82 21.40
CA VAL A 8 57.71 56.37 21.31
C VAL A 8 56.69 55.84 22.31
N LEU A 9 55.62 55.22 21.82
CA LEU A 9 54.65 54.55 22.66
C LEU A 9 55.13 53.12 22.89
N PHE A 10 55.62 52.83 24.10
CA PHE A 10 55.90 51.46 24.52
C PHE A 10 54.63 50.88 25.13
N ASN A 11 54.08 49.83 24.51
CA ASN A 11 53.04 49.04 25.14
C ASN A 11 53.63 47.69 25.53
N TYR A 12 53.63 47.39 26.83
CA TYR A 12 54.20 46.18 27.39
C TYR A 12 53.09 45.13 27.51
N ASP A 13 53.13 44.09 26.69
CA ASP A 13 52.18 42.99 26.75
C ASP A 13 52.65 41.94 27.78
N SER A 14 52.04 41.95 28.97
CA SER A 14 52.46 41.13 30.11
C SER A 14 52.24 39.62 29.97
N ILE A 15 51.64 39.16 28.85
CA ILE A 15 51.22 37.77 28.68
C ILE A 15 52.21 36.96 27.83
N ASN A 16 52.98 37.58 26.93
CA ASN A 16 53.85 36.84 25.99
C ASN A 16 55.34 37.22 26.00
N ASN A 17 55.79 38.12 26.88
CA ASN A 17 57.21 38.45 27.08
C ASN A 17 58.00 38.81 25.80
N GLU A 18 57.32 39.34 24.78
CA GLU A 18 57.94 39.82 23.55
C GLU A 18 57.74 41.33 23.42
N THR A 19 58.84 42.06 23.24
CA THR A 19 58.83 43.51 23.00
C THR A 19 58.62 43.73 21.50
N LEU A 20 57.40 44.11 21.11
CA LEU A 20 57.10 44.48 19.72
C LEU A 20 57.63 45.89 19.44
N ILE A 21 58.70 45.99 18.64
CA ILE A 21 59.22 47.26 18.13
C ILE A 21 58.59 47.52 16.75
N PHE A 22 57.77 48.56 16.64
CA PHE A 22 57.27 49.03 15.35
C PHE A 22 58.20 50.11 14.77
N PRO A 23 58.52 50.08 13.46
CA PRO A 23 59.37 51.08 12.82
C PRO A 23 58.64 52.43 12.71
N THR A 24 59.40 53.51 12.87
CA THR A 24 58.90 54.89 12.78
C THR A 24 58.51 55.21 11.33
N ILE A 25 57.23 55.48 11.08
CA ILE A 25 56.76 55.94 9.76
C ILE A 25 56.77 57.48 9.77
N LYS A 26 57.62 58.10 8.95
CA LYS A 26 57.52 59.53 8.62
C LYS A 26 56.21 59.75 7.86
N GLY A 27 55.24 60.36 8.53
CA GLY A 27 53.95 60.69 7.94
C GLY A 27 54.06 61.85 6.95
N ASN A 28 53.92 61.57 5.66
CA ASN A 28 53.14 62.47 4.82
C ASN A 28 51.67 62.10 5.06
N ALA A 29 50.82 63.09 5.29
CA ALA A 29 49.39 62.89 5.49
C ALA A 29 48.80 62.18 4.25
N VAL A 30 48.61 60.88 4.38
CA VAL A 30 47.71 60.11 3.52
C VAL A 30 46.46 59.95 4.35
N GLU A 31 45.35 60.49 3.86
CA GLU A 31 44.01 60.17 4.37
C GLU A 31 43.84 58.65 4.34
N THR A 32 43.98 58.01 5.49
CA THR A 32 43.63 56.60 5.64
C THR A 32 42.11 56.53 5.69
N SER A 33 41.50 56.24 4.53
CA SER A 33 40.12 55.79 4.48
C SER A 33 40.01 54.47 5.25
N GLU A 34 39.53 54.51 6.50
CA GLU A 34 39.27 53.35 7.38
C GLU A 34 38.09 52.46 6.91
N LEU A 35 37.84 52.40 5.60
CA LEU A 35 36.66 51.76 5.00
C LEU A 35 36.85 50.32 4.44
N PRO A 36 38.05 49.71 4.27
CA PRO A 36 38.14 48.39 3.62
C PRO A 36 38.15 47.17 4.56
N PHE A 37 38.49 47.31 5.85
CA PHE A 37 38.61 46.15 6.75
C PHE A 37 37.26 45.69 7.31
N TRP A 38 36.49 46.62 7.91
CA TRP A 38 35.16 46.34 8.45
C TRP A 38 34.20 45.83 7.37
N ASN A 39 34.27 46.42 6.17
CA ASN A 39 33.42 46.06 5.04
C ASN A 39 33.67 44.63 4.53
N LYS A 40 34.93 44.15 4.62
CA LYS A 40 35.28 42.77 4.25
C LYS A 40 34.84 41.77 5.31
N TYR A 41 34.96 42.12 6.60
CA TYR A 41 34.51 41.28 7.72
C TYR A 41 32.97 41.16 7.75
N ASP A 42 32.26 42.25 7.53
CA ASP A 42 30.79 42.28 7.40
C ASP A 42 30.31 41.45 6.20
N GLN A 43 31.07 41.43 5.11
CA GLN A 43 30.76 40.62 3.93
C GLN A 43 30.96 39.11 4.19
N TYR A 44 31.96 38.72 4.98
CA TYR A 44 32.13 37.31 5.42
C TYR A 44 31.06 36.89 6.43
N LEU A 45 30.77 37.74 7.43
CA LEU A 45 29.70 37.49 8.40
C LEU A 45 28.32 37.37 7.72
N ALA A 46 28.03 38.21 6.73
CA ALA A 46 26.79 38.15 5.96
C ALA A 46 26.71 36.89 5.09
N LYS A 47 27.83 36.47 4.48
CA LYS A 47 27.90 35.25 3.66
C LYS A 47 27.75 33.98 4.51
N ASP A 48 28.39 33.93 5.68
CA ASP A 48 28.29 32.81 6.61
C ASP A 48 26.90 32.75 7.26
N SER A 49 26.29 33.91 7.56
CA SER A 49 24.90 34.00 8.02
C SER A 49 23.90 33.49 6.97
N TYR A 50 24.08 33.87 5.70
CA TYR A 50 23.24 33.40 4.60
C TYR A 50 23.40 31.90 4.33
N ALA A 51 24.63 31.38 4.38
CA ALA A 51 24.92 29.96 4.27
C ALA A 51 24.29 29.15 5.41
N ASN A 52 24.37 29.65 6.65
CA ASN A 52 23.76 29.03 7.82
C ASN A 52 22.22 29.04 7.73
N LEU A 53 21.62 30.10 7.19
CA LEU A 53 20.17 30.16 6.95
C LEU A 53 19.74 29.12 5.92
N ILE A 54 20.44 29.03 4.77
CA ILE A 54 20.16 28.02 3.74
C ILE A 54 20.30 26.60 4.31
N ALA A 55 21.37 26.34 5.07
CA ALA A 55 21.60 25.04 5.69
C ALA A 55 20.46 24.68 6.66
N THR A 56 20.02 25.64 7.47
CA THR A 56 18.92 25.45 8.42
C THR A 56 17.59 25.19 7.72
N VAL A 57 17.26 25.97 6.67
CA VAL A 57 16.05 25.76 5.86
C VAL A 57 16.08 24.40 5.16
N THR A 58 17.23 24.01 4.62
CA THR A 58 17.41 22.70 3.97
C THR A 58 17.19 21.56 4.96
N LEU A 59 17.73 21.66 6.18
CA LEU A 59 17.49 20.67 7.23
C LEU A 59 16.00 20.57 7.59
N ILE A 60 15.31 21.69 7.73
CA ILE A 60 13.86 21.71 8.02
C ILE A 60 13.07 21.02 6.89
N ILE A 61 13.38 21.32 5.63
CA ILE A 61 12.72 20.70 4.47
C ILE A 61 12.97 19.18 4.46
N THR A 62 14.22 18.75 4.64
CA THR A 62 14.56 17.32 4.66
C THR A 62 13.85 16.58 5.80
N LEU A 63 13.71 17.20 6.97
CA LEU A 63 12.97 16.62 8.11
C LEU A 63 11.49 16.45 7.76
N ILE A 64 10.85 17.46 7.15
CA ILE A 64 9.45 17.39 6.73
C ILE A 64 9.26 16.29 5.69
N THR A 65 10.11 16.22 4.67
CA THR A 65 10.05 15.16 3.66
C THR A 65 10.20 13.78 4.29
N PHE A 66 11.14 13.62 5.23
CA PHE A 66 11.35 12.36 5.94
C PHE A 66 10.13 11.93 6.77
N ILE A 67 9.51 12.86 7.50
CA ILE A 67 8.30 12.58 8.29
C ILE A 67 7.16 12.12 7.38
N ILE A 68 6.92 12.85 6.28
CA ILE A 68 5.88 12.50 5.29
C ILE A 68 6.16 11.10 4.73
N GLN A 69 7.38 10.87 4.24
CA GLN A 69 7.77 9.59 3.64
C GLN A 69 7.66 8.43 4.63
N THR A 70 8.02 8.65 5.90
CA THR A 70 7.89 7.64 6.97
C THR A 70 6.43 7.32 7.26
N HIS A 71 5.55 8.33 7.34
CA HIS A 71 4.11 8.10 7.55
C HIS A 71 3.48 7.34 6.39
N TYR A 72 3.77 7.72 5.14
CA TYR A 72 3.27 7.02 3.96
C TYR A 72 3.79 5.58 3.87
N SER A 73 5.10 5.38 4.11
CA SER A 73 5.75 4.06 4.13
C SER A 73 5.12 3.15 5.18
N ASN A 74 4.98 3.62 6.43
CA ASN A 74 4.39 2.83 7.50
C ASN A 74 2.93 2.45 7.22
N ARG A 75 2.15 3.35 6.60
CA ARG A 75 0.78 3.04 6.20
C ARG A 75 0.74 2.01 5.07
N SER A 76 1.65 2.11 4.09
CA SER A 76 1.76 1.16 2.98
C SER A 76 2.16 -0.22 3.48
N GLN A 77 3.22 -0.32 4.31
CA GLN A 77 3.67 -1.58 4.89
C GLN A 77 2.58 -2.28 5.70
N LYS A 78 1.80 -1.54 6.50
CA LYS A 78 0.66 -2.12 7.24
C LYS A 78 -0.41 -2.72 6.31
N LYS A 79 -0.70 -2.08 5.18
CA LYS A 79 -1.62 -2.62 4.17
C LYS A 79 -1.05 -3.87 3.52
N THR A 80 0.20 -3.83 3.07
CA THR A 80 0.89 -4.96 2.45
C THR A 80 0.97 -6.17 3.36
N VAL A 81 1.24 -5.99 4.66
CA VAL A 81 1.26 -7.10 5.62
C VAL A 81 -0.14 -7.70 5.79
N LYS A 82 -1.19 -6.87 5.90
CA LYS A 82 -2.58 -7.33 6.01
C LYS A 82 -3.01 -8.14 4.77
N GLU A 83 -2.66 -7.68 3.59
CA GLU A 83 -2.96 -8.35 2.32
C GLU A 83 -2.14 -9.63 2.13
N ASN A 84 -0.85 -9.62 2.44
CA ASN A 84 -0.02 -10.82 2.41
C ASN A 84 -0.54 -11.88 3.39
N TRP A 85 -1.00 -11.46 4.56
CA TRP A 85 -1.63 -12.36 5.52
C TRP A 85 -2.93 -12.95 4.96
N TYR A 86 -3.80 -12.13 4.37
CA TYR A 86 -5.02 -12.61 3.71
C TYR A 86 -4.72 -13.67 2.64
N LEU A 87 -3.74 -13.43 1.79
CA LEU A 87 -3.37 -14.37 0.73
C LEU A 87 -2.78 -15.66 1.28
N THR A 88 -1.85 -15.56 2.21
CA THR A 88 -1.08 -16.70 2.72
C THR A 88 -1.91 -17.56 3.67
N VAL A 89 -2.83 -16.94 4.43
CA VAL A 89 -3.57 -17.61 5.50
C VAL A 89 -5.01 -17.95 5.09
N ILE A 90 -5.66 -17.12 4.28
CA ILE A 90 -7.07 -17.32 3.91
C ILE A 90 -7.18 -17.89 2.50
N VAL A 91 -6.56 -17.28 1.49
CA VAL A 91 -6.80 -17.65 0.09
C VAL A 91 -6.04 -18.92 -0.31
N GLN A 92 -4.71 -18.92 -0.18
CA GLN A 92 -3.86 -20.03 -0.64
C GLN A 92 -4.22 -21.39 -0.01
N PRO A 93 -4.42 -21.50 1.31
CA PRO A 93 -4.75 -22.79 1.93
C PRO A 93 -6.12 -23.32 1.51
N ASN A 94 -7.03 -22.44 1.08
CA ASN A 94 -8.39 -22.79 0.71
C ASN A 94 -8.60 -22.97 -0.81
N LEU A 95 -7.57 -22.81 -1.65
CA LEU A 95 -7.70 -23.05 -3.10
C LEU A 95 -8.19 -24.47 -3.41
N ILE A 96 -7.67 -25.45 -2.68
CA ILE A 96 -8.11 -26.85 -2.80
C ILE A 96 -9.59 -26.99 -2.40
N ASN A 97 -10.04 -26.28 -1.37
CA ASN A 97 -11.43 -26.31 -0.93
C ASN A 97 -12.36 -25.66 -1.95
N ILE A 98 -11.94 -24.56 -2.58
CA ILE A 98 -12.66 -23.94 -3.69
C ILE A 98 -12.77 -24.91 -4.87
N ASP A 99 -11.67 -25.53 -5.25
CA ASP A 99 -11.64 -26.50 -6.35
C ASP A 99 -12.56 -27.69 -6.09
N ASN A 100 -12.51 -28.24 -4.87
CA ASN A 100 -13.37 -29.33 -4.44
C ASN A 100 -14.83 -28.94 -4.44
N PHE A 101 -15.19 -27.75 -3.95
CA PHE A 101 -16.55 -27.24 -3.98
C PHE A 101 -17.12 -27.18 -5.40
N TYR A 102 -16.38 -26.58 -6.35
CA TYR A 102 -16.84 -26.46 -7.73
C TYR A 102 -16.91 -27.80 -8.47
N LYS A 103 -16.02 -28.74 -8.13
CA LYS A 103 -16.08 -30.10 -8.64
C LYS A 103 -17.30 -30.85 -8.08
N GLU A 104 -17.51 -30.78 -6.77
CA GLU A 104 -18.63 -31.44 -6.09
C GLU A 104 -19.98 -30.93 -6.61
N ILE A 105 -20.15 -29.61 -6.75
CA ILE A 105 -21.42 -29.05 -7.25
C ILE A 105 -21.66 -29.41 -8.71
N SER A 106 -20.61 -29.46 -9.54
CA SER A 106 -20.70 -29.90 -10.94
C SER A 106 -21.12 -31.36 -11.04
N ASP A 107 -20.42 -32.25 -10.33
CA ASP A 107 -20.71 -33.69 -10.35
C ASP A 107 -22.09 -33.97 -9.77
N LYS A 108 -22.47 -33.27 -8.69
CA LYS A 108 -23.78 -33.43 -8.08
C LYS A 108 -24.90 -32.95 -9.01
N LEU A 109 -24.74 -31.79 -9.63
CA LEU A 109 -25.72 -31.25 -10.58
C LEU A 109 -25.94 -32.22 -11.74
N GLN A 110 -24.85 -32.72 -12.34
CA GLN A 110 -24.95 -33.70 -13.42
C GLN A 110 -25.74 -34.93 -12.99
N ASN A 111 -25.40 -35.50 -11.83
CA ASN A 111 -26.06 -36.68 -11.31
C ASN A 111 -27.56 -36.46 -11.06
N GLU A 112 -27.95 -35.31 -10.49
CA GLU A 112 -29.36 -35.02 -10.24
C GLU A 112 -30.12 -34.74 -11.56
N ILE A 113 -29.53 -34.06 -12.55
CA ILE A 113 -30.16 -33.88 -13.88
C ILE A 113 -30.38 -35.22 -14.57
N GLU A 114 -29.36 -36.08 -14.60
CA GLU A 114 -29.48 -37.41 -15.20
C GLU A 114 -30.54 -38.26 -14.49
N LYS A 115 -30.58 -38.19 -13.16
CA LYS A 115 -31.61 -38.85 -12.36
C LYS A 115 -33.01 -38.34 -12.72
N LEU A 116 -33.19 -37.03 -12.86
CA LEU A 116 -34.47 -36.42 -13.24
C LEU A 116 -34.88 -36.83 -14.66
N LYS A 117 -33.95 -36.83 -15.63
CA LYS A 117 -34.21 -37.30 -17.01
C LYS A 117 -34.63 -38.76 -17.07
N ARG A 118 -34.07 -39.62 -16.23
CA ARG A 118 -34.44 -41.05 -16.12
C ARG A 118 -35.73 -41.26 -15.32
N SER A 119 -36.17 -40.27 -14.54
CA SER A 119 -37.34 -40.40 -13.69
C SER A 119 -38.62 -40.22 -14.51
N ASN A 120 -39.44 -41.27 -14.60
CA ASN A 120 -40.76 -41.21 -15.24
C ASN A 120 -41.85 -40.83 -14.22
N SER A 121 -41.53 -39.90 -13.31
CA SER A 121 -42.24 -39.82 -12.03
C SER A 121 -43.48 -38.92 -12.09
N ARG A 122 -44.61 -39.44 -11.56
CA ARG A 122 -45.81 -38.64 -11.20
C ARG A 122 -45.52 -37.52 -10.19
N ASN A 123 -44.34 -37.53 -9.55
CA ASN A 123 -44.01 -36.63 -8.45
C ASN A 123 -42.73 -35.82 -8.74
N ILE A 124 -42.58 -35.37 -9.99
CA ILE A 124 -41.39 -34.65 -10.48
C ILE A 124 -41.06 -33.40 -9.66
N ILE A 125 -42.09 -32.72 -9.15
CA ILE A 125 -41.95 -31.51 -8.31
C ILE A 125 -41.18 -31.84 -7.02
N LEU A 126 -41.51 -32.96 -6.38
CA LEU A 126 -40.85 -33.41 -5.15
C LEU A 126 -39.38 -33.78 -5.41
N GLU A 127 -39.09 -34.46 -6.51
CA GLU A 127 -37.71 -34.83 -6.87
C GLU A 127 -36.86 -33.61 -7.23
N LYS A 128 -37.43 -32.59 -7.90
CA LYS A 128 -36.77 -31.29 -8.11
C LYS A 128 -36.42 -30.60 -6.78
N ALA A 129 -37.38 -30.52 -5.86
CA ALA A 129 -37.16 -29.91 -4.55
C ALA A 129 -36.05 -30.61 -3.76
N LYS A 130 -36.01 -31.95 -3.80
CA LYS A 130 -34.91 -32.74 -3.18
C LYS A 130 -33.56 -32.44 -3.85
N SER A 131 -33.52 -32.36 -5.17
CA SER A 131 -32.31 -32.05 -5.93
C SER A 131 -31.77 -30.66 -5.57
N ASN A 132 -32.65 -29.66 -5.52
CA ASN A 132 -32.30 -28.29 -5.13
C ASN A 132 -31.76 -28.22 -3.70
N ARG A 133 -32.38 -28.93 -2.74
CA ARG A 133 -31.88 -28.99 -1.35
C ARG A 133 -30.47 -29.58 -1.26
N LYS A 134 -30.16 -30.61 -2.05
CA LYS A 134 -28.81 -31.20 -2.05
C LYS A 134 -27.76 -30.19 -2.54
N LEU A 135 -28.05 -29.48 -3.63
CA LEU A 135 -27.15 -28.45 -4.16
C LEU A 135 -26.99 -27.28 -3.18
N GLN A 136 -28.09 -26.87 -2.55
CA GLN A 136 -28.07 -25.83 -1.52
C GLN A 136 -27.24 -26.23 -0.29
N ASN A 137 -27.29 -27.49 0.13
CA ASN A 137 -26.47 -27.97 1.24
C ASN A 137 -24.97 -27.91 0.93
N ILE A 138 -24.56 -28.20 -0.31
CA ILE A 138 -23.16 -28.05 -0.75
C ILE A 138 -22.75 -26.58 -0.66
N LYS A 139 -23.57 -25.65 -1.18
CA LYS A 139 -23.33 -24.20 -1.07
C LYS A 139 -23.22 -23.74 0.38
N ASN A 140 -24.14 -24.15 1.24
CA ASN A 140 -24.17 -23.76 2.65
C ASN A 140 -22.95 -24.26 3.42
N THR A 141 -22.52 -25.50 3.15
CA THR A 141 -21.32 -26.08 3.76
C THR A 141 -20.09 -25.27 3.38
N PHE A 142 -19.92 -25.00 2.08
CA PHE A 142 -18.82 -24.15 1.60
C PHE A 142 -18.88 -22.73 2.18
N PHE A 143 -20.08 -22.14 2.26
CA PHE A 143 -20.29 -20.82 2.85
C PHE A 143 -19.83 -20.76 4.31
N ILE A 144 -20.25 -21.72 5.13
CA ILE A 144 -19.89 -21.78 6.56
C ILE A 144 -18.38 -21.89 6.75
N TYR A 145 -17.68 -22.66 5.93
CA TYR A 145 -16.24 -22.86 6.10
C TYR A 145 -15.39 -21.75 5.51
N PHE A 146 -15.76 -21.21 4.34
CA PHE A 146 -14.92 -20.30 3.58
C PHE A 146 -15.35 -18.84 3.70
N VAL A 147 -16.65 -18.56 3.57
CA VAL A 147 -17.15 -17.18 3.55
C VAL A 147 -17.07 -16.53 4.93
N THR A 148 -17.25 -17.31 6.00
CA THR A 148 -17.05 -16.83 7.39
C THR A 148 -15.62 -16.37 7.66
N LEU A 149 -14.62 -17.08 7.11
CA LEU A 149 -13.21 -16.68 7.21
C LEU A 149 -12.97 -15.36 6.48
N ILE A 150 -13.50 -15.21 5.27
CA ILE A 150 -13.42 -13.95 4.52
C ILE A 150 -14.13 -12.82 5.28
N GLN A 151 -15.30 -13.09 5.87
CA GLN A 151 -16.07 -12.10 6.60
C GLN A 151 -15.31 -11.57 7.83
N SER A 152 -14.53 -12.42 8.51
CA SER A 152 -13.65 -11.99 9.61
C SER A 152 -12.55 -11.01 9.16
N TYR A 153 -12.16 -11.07 7.88
CA TYR A 153 -11.13 -10.22 7.29
C TYR A 153 -11.71 -8.93 6.67
N ASN A 154 -12.74 -9.08 5.83
CA ASN A 154 -13.39 -8.01 5.09
C ASN A 154 -14.85 -8.39 4.78
N SER A 155 -15.78 -7.76 5.49
CA SER A 155 -17.22 -7.97 5.31
C SER A 155 -17.72 -7.58 3.91
N SER A 156 -17.12 -6.56 3.26
CA SER A 156 -17.50 -6.17 1.90
C SER A 156 -17.16 -7.28 0.91
N LEU A 157 -15.95 -7.83 1.03
CA LEU A 157 -15.49 -8.94 0.19
C LEU A 157 -16.34 -10.20 0.41
N ALA A 158 -16.73 -10.48 1.66
CA ALA A 158 -17.61 -11.60 1.96
C ALA A 158 -18.99 -11.46 1.29
N ASN A 159 -19.55 -10.25 1.24
CA ASN A 159 -20.82 -9.98 0.55
C ASN A 159 -20.70 -10.20 -0.96
N GLU A 160 -19.58 -9.80 -1.57
CA GLU A 160 -19.31 -10.05 -2.99
C GLU A 160 -19.20 -11.54 -3.29
N VAL A 161 -18.50 -12.28 -2.44
CA VAL A 161 -18.39 -13.74 -2.54
C VAL A 161 -19.76 -14.41 -2.39
N ASP A 162 -20.58 -14.00 -1.42
CA ASP A 162 -21.93 -14.56 -1.26
C ASP A 162 -22.82 -14.26 -2.47
N ALA A 163 -22.73 -13.06 -3.05
CA ALA A 163 -23.46 -12.73 -4.28
C ALA A 163 -23.10 -13.66 -5.44
N ILE A 164 -21.81 -14.00 -5.61
CA ILE A 164 -21.36 -14.98 -6.61
C ILE A 164 -21.95 -16.37 -6.35
N LEU A 165 -21.94 -16.82 -5.09
CA LEU A 165 -22.46 -18.14 -4.71
C LEU A 165 -24.00 -18.21 -4.84
N ASN A 166 -24.71 -17.13 -4.51
CA ASN A 166 -26.16 -17.04 -4.68
C ASN A 166 -26.53 -17.09 -6.17
N LYS A 167 -25.79 -16.40 -7.04
CA LYS A 167 -25.98 -16.51 -8.49
C LYS A 167 -25.79 -17.93 -9.01
N LEU A 168 -24.83 -18.68 -8.44
CA LEU A 168 -24.64 -20.10 -8.78
C LEU A 168 -25.82 -20.96 -8.32
N GLN A 169 -26.34 -20.69 -7.12
CA GLN A 169 -27.52 -21.37 -6.59
C GLN A 169 -28.76 -21.11 -7.46
N ASP A 170 -29.01 -19.85 -7.86
CA ASP A 170 -30.14 -19.47 -8.71
C ASP A 170 -30.07 -20.14 -10.09
N ASN A 171 -28.88 -20.17 -10.67
CA ASN A 171 -28.62 -20.90 -11.91
C ASN A 171 -28.90 -22.40 -11.73
N SER A 172 -28.45 -22.98 -10.62
CA SER A 172 -28.66 -24.40 -10.32
C SER A 172 -30.15 -24.76 -10.21
N VAL A 173 -30.94 -23.91 -9.54
CA VAL A 173 -32.40 -24.06 -9.46
C VAL A 173 -33.02 -24.02 -10.86
N THR A 174 -32.62 -23.04 -11.67
CA THR A 174 -33.12 -22.89 -13.05
C THR A 174 -32.79 -24.13 -13.92
N TRP A 175 -31.58 -24.68 -13.77
CA TRP A 175 -31.14 -25.87 -14.51
C TRP A 175 -31.90 -27.13 -14.09
N ILE A 176 -32.15 -27.30 -12.79
CA ILE A 176 -33.00 -28.38 -12.29
C ILE A 176 -34.44 -28.23 -12.79
N ASP A 177 -34.94 -26.99 -12.90
CA ASP A 177 -36.29 -26.77 -13.41
C ASP A 177 -36.45 -27.10 -14.88
N GLN A 178 -35.43 -26.75 -15.67
CA GLN A 178 -35.40 -26.94 -17.12
C GLN A 178 -34.74 -28.26 -17.53
N TYR A 179 -34.49 -29.20 -16.61
CA TYR A 179 -33.62 -30.38 -16.76
C TYR A 179 -33.71 -31.14 -18.09
N ASN A 180 -34.89 -31.20 -18.74
CA ASN A 180 -35.09 -31.85 -20.04
C ASN A 180 -34.42 -31.11 -21.22
N ASN A 181 -34.35 -29.78 -21.16
CA ASN A 181 -33.97 -28.93 -22.28
C ASN A 181 -32.54 -28.37 -22.15
N ILE A 182 -31.81 -28.75 -21.10
CA ILE A 182 -30.48 -28.19 -20.83
C ILE A 182 -29.36 -29.11 -21.34
N SER A 183 -28.29 -28.48 -21.83
CA SER A 183 -27.00 -29.12 -22.04
C SER A 183 -26.19 -29.13 -20.74
N ILE A 184 -25.75 -30.32 -20.32
CA ILE A 184 -24.90 -30.52 -19.14
C ILE A 184 -23.56 -29.78 -19.32
N ASP A 185 -23.00 -29.81 -20.53
CA ASP A 185 -21.73 -29.12 -20.83
C ASP A 185 -21.84 -27.61 -20.67
N ASN A 186 -22.98 -27.02 -21.09
CA ASN A 186 -23.23 -25.60 -20.86
C ASN A 186 -23.34 -25.25 -19.37
N CYS A 187 -23.91 -26.14 -18.56
CA CYS A 187 -24.00 -25.93 -17.12
C CYS A 187 -22.62 -26.01 -16.47
N LYS A 188 -21.82 -27.03 -16.81
CA LYS A 188 -20.42 -27.13 -16.37
C LYS A 188 -19.63 -25.89 -16.71
N ARG A 189 -19.73 -25.40 -17.95
CA ARG A 189 -19.07 -24.16 -18.37
C ARG A 189 -19.45 -22.99 -17.47
N LYS A 190 -20.75 -22.77 -17.22
CA LYS A 190 -21.23 -21.68 -16.35
C LYS A 190 -20.79 -21.84 -14.88
N ILE A 191 -20.69 -23.07 -14.38
CA ILE A 191 -20.12 -23.35 -13.05
C ILE A 191 -18.66 -22.91 -12.98
N TYR A 192 -17.85 -23.26 -13.98
CA TYR A 192 -16.44 -22.87 -14.00
C TYR A 192 -16.22 -21.37 -14.32
N GLU A 193 -17.13 -20.73 -15.05
CA GLU A 193 -17.15 -19.27 -15.19
C GLU A 193 -17.42 -18.59 -13.84
N ASN A 194 -18.35 -19.12 -13.04
CA ASN A 194 -18.61 -18.64 -11.69
C ASN A 194 -17.37 -18.83 -10.78
N LYS A 195 -16.67 -19.97 -10.90
CA LYS A 195 -15.38 -20.18 -10.23
C LYS A 195 -14.33 -19.14 -10.62
N SER A 196 -14.22 -18.85 -11.91
CA SER A 196 -13.30 -17.84 -12.42
C SER A 196 -13.63 -16.44 -11.86
N GLN A 197 -14.92 -16.10 -11.77
CA GLN A 197 -15.37 -14.86 -11.12
C GLN A 197 -15.01 -14.82 -9.64
N LEU A 198 -15.24 -15.91 -8.91
CA LEU A 198 -14.85 -16.02 -7.50
C LEU A 198 -13.36 -15.79 -7.34
N MET A 199 -12.55 -16.48 -8.15
CA MET A 199 -11.10 -16.33 -8.13
C MET A 199 -10.68 -14.91 -8.49
N GLY A 200 -11.33 -14.29 -9.47
CA GLY A 200 -11.11 -12.90 -9.86
C GLY A 200 -11.28 -11.95 -8.67
N ILE A 201 -12.36 -12.08 -7.90
CA ILE A 201 -12.63 -11.24 -6.74
C ILE A 201 -11.63 -11.49 -5.60
N LEU A 202 -11.35 -12.76 -5.29
CA LEU A 202 -10.36 -13.12 -4.25
C LEU A 202 -8.96 -12.59 -4.56
N TYR A 203 -8.60 -12.46 -5.84
CA TYR A 203 -7.30 -11.96 -6.29
C TYR A 203 -7.33 -10.49 -6.71
N GLN A 204 -8.49 -9.83 -6.79
CA GLN A 204 -8.60 -8.43 -7.21
C GLN A 204 -8.01 -7.47 -6.18
N ASP A 205 -8.13 -7.80 -4.89
CA ASP A 205 -7.43 -7.11 -3.78
C ASP A 205 -5.89 -7.07 -3.99
N ILE A 206 -5.32 -7.99 -4.77
CA ILE A 206 -3.88 -8.06 -5.07
C ILE A 206 -3.48 -7.13 -6.22
N SER A 207 -4.33 -7.04 -7.25
CA SER A 207 -3.98 -6.37 -8.51
C SER A 207 -4.04 -4.85 -8.44
N GLN A 208 -4.88 -4.29 -7.57
CA GLN A 208 -4.92 -2.84 -7.35
C GLN A 208 -3.65 -2.30 -6.67
N ASN A 209 -2.92 -3.13 -5.92
CA ASN A 209 -1.71 -2.68 -5.22
C ASN A 209 -0.40 -2.81 -6.02
N LYS A 210 -0.34 -3.67 -7.04
CA LYS A 210 0.84 -3.70 -7.93
C LYS A 210 1.00 -2.41 -8.75
N LYS A 211 -0.10 -1.75 -9.11
CA LYS A 211 -0.06 -0.46 -9.83
C LYS A 211 0.41 0.72 -8.97
N ASN A 212 0.12 0.72 -7.67
CA ASN A 212 0.45 1.83 -6.77
C ASN A 212 1.89 1.79 -6.21
N ILE A 213 2.68 0.75 -6.54
CA ILE A 213 4.10 0.63 -6.15
C ILE A 213 5.03 1.07 -7.30
N GLN A 214 4.49 1.26 -8.52
CA GLN A 214 5.25 1.62 -9.72
C GLN A 214 5.05 3.06 -10.21
N THR A 215 4.38 3.91 -9.43
CA THR A 215 4.21 5.36 -9.66
C THR A 215 4.63 6.10 -8.42
#